data_AF-A0A1A2G478-F1
#
_entry.id   AF-A0A1A2G478-F1
#
_cell.length_a   1.000
_cell.length_b   1.000
_cell.length_c   1.000
_cell.angle_alpha   90.00
_cell.angle_beta   90.00
_cell.angle_gamma   90.00
#
_symmetry.space_group_name_H-M   'P 1'
#
loop_
_entity.id
_entity.type
_entity.pdbx_description
1 polymer ?
#
loop_
_entity_poly.entity_id
_entity_poly.type
_entity_poly.pdbx_seq_one_letter_code
_entity_poly.pdbx_strand_id
1 'polypeptide(L)'
;MDDRAESALAWELADAISPLLAVADRDRLYAALGSGDSYSAIDAVLQNVAHHRFPLPTELITELAEWLTAYAHSDEAPRLHRLLRTIRSLH
;
A
#
# COMPACT_ATOMS: atom_id res chain seq x y z
N MET A 1 10.31 12.61 1.70
CA MET A 1 10.69 11.21 1.39
C MET A 1 11.22 11.20 -0.03
N ASP A 2 12.13 10.30 -0.38
CA ASP A 2 12.64 10.16 -1.74
C ASP A 2 11.69 9.27 -2.57
N ASP A 3 11.37 9.65 -3.81
CA ASP A 3 10.47 8.91 -4.73
C ASP A 3 10.92 7.45 -4.92
N ARG A 4 12.23 7.20 -4.76
CA ARG A 4 12.80 5.86 -4.79
C ARG A 4 12.35 5.00 -3.61
N ALA A 5 12.30 5.57 -2.40
CA ALA A 5 11.90 4.84 -1.20
C ALA A 5 10.41 4.48 -1.25
N GLU A 6 9.58 5.41 -1.71
CA GLU A 6 8.17 5.14 -1.98
C GLU A 6 7.97 4.05 -3.03
N SER A 7 8.71 4.12 -4.14
CA SER A 7 8.61 3.11 -5.19
C SER A 7 9.01 1.72 -4.68
N ALA A 8 10.10 1.63 -3.89
CA ALA A 8 10.52 0.37 -3.26
C ALA A 8 9.42 -0.21 -2.36
N LEU A 9 8.85 0.62 -1.47
CA LEU A 9 7.74 0.21 -0.60
C LEU A 9 6.54 -0.29 -1.42
N ALA A 10 6.19 0.41 -2.50
CA ALA A 10 5.06 0.04 -3.34
C ALA A 10 5.28 -1.32 -4.06
N TRP A 11 6.51 -1.62 -4.48
CA TRP A 11 6.89 -2.93 -5.02
C TRP A 11 6.80 -4.05 -3.97
N GLU A 12 7.37 -3.83 -2.78
CA GLU A 12 7.32 -4.83 -1.70
C GLU A 12 5.88 -5.16 -1.27
N LEU A 13 5.04 -4.12 -1.18
CA LEU A 13 3.62 -4.26 -0.89
C LEU A 13 2.89 -5.07 -1.97
N ALA A 14 3.16 -4.81 -3.24
CA ALA A 14 2.55 -5.55 -4.33
C ALA A 14 2.95 -7.02 -4.30
N ASP A 15 4.22 -7.34 -4.07
CA ASP A 15 4.67 -8.73 -3.97
C ASP A 15 4.06 -9.45 -2.77
N ALA A 16 3.89 -8.76 -1.64
CA ALA A 16 3.26 -9.33 -0.45
C ALA A 16 1.79 -9.73 -0.67
N ILE A 17 1.04 -8.97 -1.48
CA ILE A 17 -0.39 -9.23 -1.72
C ILE A 17 -0.67 -9.95 -3.04
N SER A 18 0.30 -10.02 -3.95
CA SER A 18 0.20 -10.62 -5.29
C SER A 18 -0.42 -12.02 -5.32
N PRO A 19 -0.13 -12.94 -4.37
CA PRO A 19 -0.76 -14.25 -4.32
C PRO A 19 -2.27 -14.23 -4.03
N LEU A 20 -2.79 -13.12 -3.50
CA LEU A 20 -4.19 -12.96 -3.08
C LEU A 20 -5.04 -12.29 -4.16
N LEU A 21 -4.41 -11.59 -5.09
CA LEU A 21 -5.08 -10.81 -6.12
C LEU A 21 -5.53 -11.72 -7.27
N ALA A 22 -6.68 -11.38 -7.86
CA ALA A 22 -7.03 -11.89 -9.18
C ALA A 22 -5.98 -11.42 -10.19
N VAL A 23 -5.77 -12.21 -11.26
CA VAL A 23 -4.76 -11.92 -12.29
C VAL A 23 -4.93 -10.50 -12.85
N ALA A 24 -6.16 -10.07 -13.12
CA ALA A 24 -6.44 -8.73 -13.64
C ALA A 24 -6.06 -7.61 -12.66
N ASP A 25 -6.32 -7.78 -11.36
CA ASP A 25 -5.98 -6.79 -10.33
C ASP A 25 -4.47 -6.71 -10.12
N ARG A 26 -3.81 -7.87 -10.15
CA ARG A 26 -2.35 -7.97 -10.09
C ARG A 26 -1.68 -7.29 -11.29
N ASP A 27 -2.17 -7.55 -12.50
CA ASP A 27 -1.62 -6.94 -13.72
C ASP A 27 -1.79 -5.42 -13.70
N ARG A 28 -2.95 -4.93 -13.22
CA ARG A 28 -3.20 -3.50 -13.05
C ARG A 28 -2.27 -2.87 -12.00
N LEU A 29 -2.04 -3.56 -10.88
CA LEU A 29 -1.14 -3.10 -9.83
C LEU A 29 0.30 -2.97 -10.33
N TYR A 30 0.83 -4.01 -11.00
CA TYR A 30 2.19 -3.95 -11.55
C TYR A 30 2.33 -2.98 -12.72
N ALA A 31 1.27 -2.75 -13.51
CA ALA A 31 1.27 -1.72 -14.54
C ALA A 31 1.34 -0.30 -13.94
N ALA A 32 0.61 -0.03 -12.85
CA ALA A 32 0.69 1.25 -12.13
C ALA A 32 2.12 1.48 -11.59
N LEU A 33 2.71 0.47 -10.94
CA LEU A 33 4.09 0.51 -10.46
C LEU A 33 5.11 0.75 -11.58
N GLY A 34 4.96 0.04 -12.72
CA GLY A 34 5.83 0.20 -13.88
C GLY A 34 5.75 1.59 -14.53
N SER A 35 4.66 2.31 -14.32
CA SER A 35 4.48 3.71 -14.78
C SER A 35 5.02 4.76 -13.79
N GLY A 36 5.42 4.34 -12.59
CA GLY A 36 5.85 5.24 -11.51
C GLY A 36 4.72 5.76 -10.62
N ASP A 37 3.50 5.28 -10.78
CA ASP A 37 2.34 5.66 -9.96
C ASP A 37 2.30 4.86 -8.64
N SER A 38 3.33 5.07 -7.82
CA SER A 38 3.52 4.38 -6.54
C SER A 38 2.42 4.69 -5.54
N TYR A 39 1.91 5.93 -5.54
CA TYR A 39 0.79 6.33 -4.69
C TYR A 39 -0.47 5.52 -4.98
N SER A 40 -0.90 5.45 -6.26
CA SER A 40 -2.10 4.69 -6.63
C SER A 40 -1.92 3.19 -6.37
N ALA A 41 -0.71 2.67 -6.51
CA ALA A 41 -0.38 1.29 -6.18
C ALA A 41 -0.52 1.02 -4.67
N ILE A 42 0.05 1.88 -3.82
CA ILE A 42 -0.05 1.77 -2.35
C ILE A 42 -1.51 1.87 -1.90
N ASP A 43 -2.28 2.80 -2.46
CA ASP A 43 -3.70 2.93 -2.17
C ASP A 43 -4.49 1.66 -2.55
N ALA A 44 -4.26 1.13 -3.75
CA ALA A 44 -4.89 -0.10 -4.20
C ALA A 44 -4.54 -1.29 -3.29
N VAL A 45 -3.30 -1.39 -2.82
CA VAL A 45 -2.88 -2.40 -1.84
C VAL A 45 -3.66 -2.24 -0.54
N LEU A 46 -3.67 -1.04 0.05
CA LEU A 46 -4.34 -0.79 1.33
C LEU A 46 -5.84 -1.09 1.27
N GLN A 47 -6.50 -0.78 0.15
CA GLN A 47 -7.91 -1.11 -0.06
C GLN A 47 -8.13 -2.63 -0.13
N ASN A 48 -7.32 -3.36 -0.90
CA ASN A 48 -7.43 -4.81 -1.03
C ASN A 48 -7.18 -5.51 0.31
N VAL A 49 -6.12 -5.13 1.02
CA VAL A 49 -5.76 -5.71 2.33
C VAL A 49 -6.87 -5.46 3.35
N ALA A 50 -7.40 -4.24 3.43
CA ALA A 50 -8.49 -3.92 4.33
C ALA A 50 -9.80 -4.66 3.97
N HIS A 51 -10.09 -4.80 2.67
CA HIS A 51 -11.28 -5.51 2.18
C HIS A 51 -11.22 -7.01 2.46
N HIS A 52 -10.09 -7.65 2.13
CA HIS A 52 -9.86 -9.07 2.33
C HIS A 52 -9.44 -9.44 3.77
N ARG A 53 -9.26 -8.43 4.64
CA ARG A 53 -8.74 -8.59 6.01
C ARG A 53 -7.46 -9.43 6.06
N PHE A 54 -6.57 -9.16 5.12
CA PHE A 54 -5.28 -9.84 5.06
C PHE A 54 -4.30 -9.19 6.04
N PRO A 55 -3.62 -9.96 6.91
CA PRO A 55 -2.58 -9.40 7.76
C PRO A 55 -1.31 -9.12 6.94
N LEU A 56 -0.84 -7.87 6.96
CA LEU A 56 0.47 -7.51 6.44
C LEU A 56 1.57 -7.72 7.49
N PRO A 57 2.81 -8.08 7.09
CA PRO A 57 3.98 -8.04 7.98
C PRO A 57 4.09 -6.72 8.75
N THR A 58 4.51 -6.79 10.01
CA THR A 58 4.58 -5.61 10.90
C THR A 58 5.61 -4.59 10.40
N GLU A 59 6.64 -5.06 9.72
CA GLU A 59 7.67 -4.27 9.06
C GLU A 59 7.04 -3.36 7.99
N LEU A 60 6.26 -3.94 7.07
CA LEU A 60 5.56 -3.20 6.02
C LEU A 60 4.52 -2.22 6.58
N ILE A 61 3.86 -2.57 7.68
CA ILE A 61 2.94 -1.65 8.38
C ILE A 61 3.69 -0.44 8.94
N THR A 62 4.90 -0.65 9.45
CA THR A 62 5.75 0.42 10.00
C THR A 62 6.22 1.34 8.88
N GLU A 63 6.71 0.79 7.78
CA GLU A 63 7.12 1.56 6.60
C GLU A 63 5.95 2.34 5.98
N LEU A 64 4.75 1.73 5.90
CA LEU A 64 3.52 2.42 5.48
C LEU A 64 3.17 3.60 6.39
N ALA A 65 3.37 3.45 7.71
CA ALA A 65 3.10 4.53 8.67
C ALA A 65 4.10 5.69 8.52
N GLU A 66 5.38 5.38 8.30
CA GLU A 66 6.42 6.38 8.03
C GLU A 66 6.15 7.08 6.69
N TRP A 67 5.80 6.31 5.67
CA TRP A 67 5.43 6.84 4.35
C TRP A 67 4.24 7.80 4.46
N LEU A 68 3.17 7.38 5.15
CA LEU A 68 1.97 8.20 5.37
C LEU A 68 2.23 9.46 6.20
N THR A 69 3.18 9.40 7.13
CA THR A 69 3.57 10.57 7.92
C THR A 69 4.23 11.63 7.04
N ALA A 70 5.06 11.23 6.08
CA ALA A 70 5.64 12.16 5.12
C ALA A 70 4.60 12.71 4.12
N TYR A 71 3.55 11.93 3.83
CA TYR A 71 2.42 12.29 2.97
C TYR A 71 1.27 13.03 3.69
N ALA A 72 1.45 13.43 4.96
CA ALA A 72 0.37 13.99 5.80
C ALA A 72 -0.29 15.27 5.26
N HIS A 73 0.32 15.95 4.28
CA HIS A 73 -0.20 17.18 3.67
C HIS A 73 -1.17 16.92 2.49
N SER A 74 -1.32 15.66 2.05
CA SER A 74 -2.29 15.28 1.01
C SER A 74 -3.70 15.18 1.61
N ASP A 75 -4.70 15.62 0.85
CA ASP A 75 -6.11 15.57 1.26
C ASP A 75 -6.61 14.14 1.45
N GLU A 76 -5.95 13.17 0.84
CA GLU A 76 -6.23 11.76 0.89
C GLU A 76 -5.57 11.04 2.08
N ALA A 77 -4.56 11.65 2.72
CA ALA A 77 -3.84 11.06 3.84
C ALA A 77 -4.75 10.58 5.00
N PRO A 78 -5.83 11.29 5.39
CA PRO A 78 -6.76 10.79 6.42
C PRO A 78 -7.46 9.49 6.05
N ARG A 79 -7.78 9.29 4.77
CA ARG A 79 -8.40 8.06 4.26
C ARG A 79 -7.43 6.89 4.35
N LEU A 80 -6.19 7.08 3.91
CA LEU A 80 -5.15 6.05 3.96
C LEU A 80 -4.78 5.69 5.41
N HIS A 81 -4.69 6.67 6.31
CA HIS A 81 -4.50 6.41 7.74
C HIS A 81 -5.63 5.54 8.34
N ARG A 82 -6.88 5.72 7.87
CA ARG A 82 -8.00 4.90 8.31
C ARG A 82 -7.84 3.44 7.84
N LEU A 83 -7.46 3.24 6.58
CA LEU A 83 -7.18 1.90 6.04
C LEU A 83 -6.04 1.22 6.83
N LEU A 84 -4.94 1.93 7.06
CA LEU A 84 -3.81 1.40 7.83
C LEU A 84 -4.22 1.02 9.26
N ARG A 85 -5.07 1.82 9.92
CA ARG A 85 -5.62 1.47 11.25
C ARG A 85 -6.47 0.22 11.23
N THR A 86 -7.29 0.02 10.19
CA THR A 86 -8.05 -1.22 10.01
C THR A 86 -7.13 -2.42 9.86
N ILE A 87 -6.08 -2.30 9.06
CA ILE A 87 -5.10 -3.39 8.86
C ILE A 87 -4.35 -3.70 10.16
N ARG A 88 -3.96 -2.68 10.92
CA ARG A 88 -3.32 -2.84 12.24
C ARG A 88 -4.20 -3.57 13.26
N SER A 89 -5.52 -3.47 13.15
CA SER A 89 -6.45 -4.16 14.04
C SER A 89 -6.64 -5.65 13.74
N LEU A 90 -6.02 -6.14 12.66
CA LEU A 90 -6.02 -7.57 12.30
C LEU A 90 -4.94 -8.37 13.04
N HIS A 91 -4.06 -7.69 13.76
CA HIS A 91 -3.03 -8.24 14.64
C HIS A 91 -3.50 -8.19 16.09
#